data_AF-A0A3S3IBP6-F1
#
_entry.id   AF-A0A3S3IBP6-F1
#
_cell.length_a   1.000
_cell.length_b   1.000
_cell.length_c   1.000
_cell.angle_alpha   90.00
_cell.angle_beta   90.00
_cell.angle_gamma   90.00
#
_symmetry.space_group_name_H-M   'P 1'
#
loop_
_entity.id
_entity.type
_entity.pdbx_description
1 polymer ?
#
loop_
_entity_poly.entity_id
_entity_poly.type
_entity_poly.pdbx_seq_one_letter_code
_entity_poly.pdbx_strand_id
1 'polypeptide(L)'
;QIDGIGGGNPVTSKVAIVGPASIKGADVDYLFAQVRVDQQIVDMSPNCGNMLAAVGPFAIEAGLVPVQGPTTLIRIHNVNTGKLIEAEVPTPNGSVSYLGDAAIDGVPGSAAPIALTFMDAAGARTGQLFPTGKPNEVIDG
;
A
#
# COMPACT_ATOMS: atom_id res chain seq x y z
N GLN A 1 4.12 -17.59 15.43
CA GLN A 1 4.85 -17.93 14.19
C GLN A 1 6.32 -18.14 14.52
N ILE A 2 6.66 -19.16 15.32
CA ILE A 2 8.04 -19.38 15.82
C ILE A 2 8.99 -19.96 14.76
N ASP A 3 8.42 -20.59 13.73
CA ASP A 3 9.14 -21.23 12.62
C ASP A 3 8.94 -20.43 11.31
N GLY A 4 9.04 -19.11 11.40
CA GLY A 4 8.84 -18.20 10.26
C GLY A 4 9.14 -16.75 10.62
N ILE A 5 9.00 -15.85 9.65
CA ILE A 5 9.36 -14.42 9.82
C ILE A 5 8.24 -13.55 10.43
N GLY A 6 7.03 -14.09 10.55
CA GLY A 6 5.88 -13.34 11.07
C GLY A 6 5.99 -13.07 12.56
N GLY A 7 5.59 -11.87 12.99
CA GLY A 7 5.74 -11.45 14.39
C GLY A 7 4.68 -11.97 15.36
N GLY A 8 3.79 -12.89 14.95
CA GLY A 8 2.74 -13.43 15.80
C GLY A 8 1.57 -12.50 16.08
N ASN A 9 1.45 -11.38 15.36
CA ASN A 9 0.34 -10.44 15.42
C ASN A 9 -0.14 -10.11 13.99
N PRO A 10 -1.45 -9.91 13.74
CA PRO A 10 -1.96 -9.50 12.43
C PRO A 10 -1.25 -8.29 11.79
N VAL A 11 -0.71 -7.36 12.59
CA VAL A 11 0.00 -6.18 12.06
C VAL A 11 1.41 -6.51 11.56
N THR A 12 2.02 -7.60 12.04
CA THR A 12 3.36 -8.09 11.67
C THR A 12 3.34 -9.41 10.89
N SER A 13 2.18 -9.76 10.33
CA SER A 13 1.95 -10.97 9.51
C SER A 13 1.26 -10.59 8.20
N LYS A 14 1.97 -9.80 7.38
CA LYS A 14 1.45 -9.17 6.15
C LYS A 14 2.41 -9.41 5.01
N VAL A 15 1.89 -9.51 3.79
CA VAL A 15 2.68 -9.68 2.57
C VAL A 15 2.26 -8.63 1.54
N ALA A 16 3.26 -8.02 0.91
CA ALA A 16 3.12 -7.22 -0.29
C ALA A 16 3.83 -7.95 -1.44
N ILE A 17 3.09 -8.28 -2.50
CA ILE A 17 3.65 -8.86 -3.71
C ILE A 17 3.69 -7.74 -4.75
N VAL A 18 4.89 -7.39 -5.20
CA VAL A 18 5.14 -6.26 -6.11
C VAL A 18 5.81 -6.77 -7.37
N GLY A 19 5.34 -6.30 -8.53
CA GLY A 19 5.87 -6.70 -9.83
C GLY A 19 5.58 -5.68 -10.93
N PRO A 20 5.94 -5.99 -12.19
CA PRO A 20 5.64 -5.14 -13.33
C PRO A 20 4.15 -4.84 -13.45
N ALA A 21 3.81 -3.64 -13.91
CA ALA A 21 2.42 -3.24 -14.13
C ALA A 21 1.69 -4.18 -15.12
N SER A 22 0.48 -4.58 -14.79
CA SER A 22 -0.41 -5.34 -15.69
C SER A 22 -1.39 -4.46 -16.48
N ILE A 23 -1.50 -3.17 -16.13
CA ILE A 23 -2.41 -2.22 -16.76
C ILE A 23 -1.69 -0.98 -17.28
N LYS A 24 -2.27 -0.34 -18.29
CA LYS A 24 -1.79 0.95 -18.80
C LYS A 24 -1.94 2.04 -17.73
N GLY A 25 -0.90 2.84 -17.56
CA GLY A 25 -0.91 3.97 -16.63
C GLY A 25 -0.45 3.63 -15.21
N ALA A 26 -0.09 2.37 -14.94
CA ALA A 26 0.66 1.99 -13.76
C ALA A 26 2.13 1.77 -14.09
N ASP A 27 3.00 1.99 -13.12
CA ASP A 27 4.42 1.67 -13.16
C ASP A 27 4.68 0.29 -12.54
N VAL A 28 3.93 -0.07 -11.49
CA VAL A 28 3.99 -1.38 -10.83
C VAL A 28 2.62 -1.87 -10.39
N ASP A 29 2.50 -3.20 -10.27
CA ASP A 29 1.39 -3.87 -9.60
C ASP A 29 1.73 -4.15 -8.13
N TYR A 30 0.72 -4.03 -7.27
CA TYR A 30 0.77 -4.39 -5.85
C TYR A 30 -0.43 -5.25 -5.48
N LEU A 31 -0.15 -6.44 -4.95
CA LEU A 31 -1.14 -7.32 -4.33
C LEU A 31 -0.85 -7.46 -2.83
N PHE A 32 -1.82 -7.08 -2.00
CA PHE A 32 -1.80 -7.30 -0.57
C PHE A 32 -2.34 -8.68 -0.20
N ALA A 33 -1.70 -9.33 0.76
CA ALA A 33 -2.21 -10.54 1.39
C ALA A 33 -2.04 -10.50 2.91
N GLN A 34 -3.13 -10.75 3.63
CA GLN A 34 -3.12 -10.95 5.07
C GLN A 34 -2.91 -12.44 5.37
N VAL A 35 -1.81 -12.76 6.06
CA VAL A 35 -1.56 -14.12 6.56
C VAL A 35 -2.15 -14.21 7.96
N ARG A 36 -3.13 -15.09 8.16
CA ARG A 36 -3.74 -15.32 9.49
C ARG A 36 -2.69 -15.95 10.42
N VAL A 37 -2.71 -15.54 11.69
CA VAL A 37 -1.72 -15.99 12.69
C VAL A 37 -2.12 -17.33 13.32
N ASP A 38 -3.42 -17.53 13.49
CA ASP A 38 -4.07 -18.66 14.16
C ASP A 38 -4.53 -19.76 13.19
N GLN A 39 -4.56 -19.46 11.89
CA GLN A 39 -5.06 -20.34 10.84
C GLN A 39 -4.14 -20.34 9.62
N GLN A 40 -4.08 -21.45 8.89
CA GLN A 40 -3.34 -21.57 7.63
C GLN A 40 -4.13 -20.97 6.46
N ILE A 41 -4.46 -19.67 6.57
CA ILE A 41 -5.24 -18.94 5.57
C ILE A 41 -4.49 -17.70 5.12
N VAL A 42 -4.48 -17.48 3.81
CA VAL A 42 -4.03 -16.25 3.16
C VAL A 42 -5.25 -15.54 2.58
N ASP A 43 -5.57 -14.37 3.13
CA ASP A 43 -6.70 -13.55 2.69
C ASP A 43 -6.19 -12.42 1.78
N MET A 44 -6.50 -12.51 0.49
CA MET A 44 -6.17 -11.51 -0.53
C MET A 44 -7.34 -10.58 -0.84
N SER A 45 -8.42 -10.63 -0.07
CA SER A 45 -9.53 -9.71 -0.28
C SER A 45 -9.17 -8.27 0.13
N PRO A 46 -8.64 -7.97 1.33
CA PRO A 46 -8.47 -6.58 1.75
C PRO A 46 -7.37 -5.85 0.97
N ASN A 47 -7.38 -4.52 1.06
CA ASN A 47 -6.21 -3.69 0.80
C ASN A 47 -5.58 -3.29 2.15
N CYS A 48 -4.29 -2.95 2.17
CA CYS A 48 -3.61 -2.36 3.31
C CYS A 48 -2.86 -1.09 2.89
N GLY A 49 -3.35 0.08 3.33
CA GLY A 49 -2.71 1.37 3.09
C GLY A 49 -1.34 1.51 3.74
N ASN A 50 -1.10 0.86 4.88
CA ASN A 50 0.20 0.94 5.56
C ASN A 50 1.29 0.20 4.77
N MET A 51 1.00 -1.00 4.27
CA MET A 51 1.95 -1.75 3.44
C MET A 51 2.18 -1.07 2.09
N LEU A 52 1.19 -0.33 1.56
CA LEU A 52 1.30 0.41 0.32
C LEU A 52 2.40 1.48 0.37
N ALA A 53 2.68 2.08 1.54
CA ALA A 53 3.76 3.06 1.71
C ALA A 53 5.15 2.49 1.40
N ALA A 54 5.35 1.18 1.51
CA ALA A 54 6.61 0.51 1.21
C ALA A 54 6.77 0.13 -0.27
N VAL A 55 5.67 0.13 -1.06
CA VAL A 55 5.69 -0.35 -2.45
C VAL A 55 6.54 0.57 -3.34
N GLY A 56 6.40 1.89 -3.20
CA GLY A 56 7.19 2.86 -3.96
C GLY A 56 8.70 2.71 -3.73
N PRO A 57 9.18 2.81 -2.48
CA PRO A 57 10.58 2.56 -2.13
C PRO A 57 11.11 1.21 -2.65
N PHE A 58 10.37 0.13 -2.42
CA PHE A 58 10.75 -1.20 -2.89
C PHE A 58 10.87 -1.25 -4.42
N ALA A 59 9.92 -0.67 -5.16
CA ALA A 59 9.94 -0.69 -6.61
C ALA A 59 11.19 0.00 -7.20
N ILE A 60 11.66 1.07 -6.55
CA ILE A 60 12.90 1.76 -6.94
C ILE A 60 14.11 0.88 -6.63
N GLU A 61 14.22 0.37 -5.41
CA GLU A 61 15.37 -0.44 -4.98
C GLU A 61 15.48 -1.78 -5.71
N ALA A 62 14.34 -2.38 -6.06
CA ALA A 62 14.25 -3.59 -6.88
C ALA A 62 14.50 -3.35 -8.38
N GLY A 63 14.68 -2.08 -8.80
CA GLY A 63 14.93 -1.72 -10.19
C GLY A 63 13.70 -1.82 -11.11
N LEU A 64 12.49 -1.87 -10.55
CA LEU A 64 11.24 -1.88 -11.31
C LEU A 64 10.90 -0.48 -11.84
N VAL A 65 11.28 0.57 -11.10
CA VAL A 65 11.03 1.97 -11.46
C VAL A 65 12.33 2.77 -11.33
N PRO A 66 12.78 3.49 -12.38
CA PRO A 66 13.94 4.34 -12.29
C PRO A 66 13.64 5.60 -11.45
N VAL A 67 14.67 6.13 -10.78
CA VAL A 67 14.57 7.40 -10.05
C VAL A 67 14.30 8.56 -11.01
N GLN A 68 13.39 9.46 -10.62
CA GLN A 68 12.95 10.63 -11.40
C GLN A 68 13.27 11.94 -10.66
N GLY A 69 14.54 12.29 -10.52
CA GLY A 69 14.95 13.53 -9.84
C GLY A 69 14.95 13.39 -8.31
N PRO A 70 14.74 14.48 -7.54
CA PRO A 70 14.82 14.46 -6.08
C PRO A 70 13.60 13.79 -5.41
N THR A 71 12.50 13.63 -6.13
CA THR A 71 11.28 12.92 -5.70
C THR A 71 10.79 12.11 -6.88
N THR A 72 10.56 10.81 -6.69
CA THR A 72 10.09 9.91 -7.73
C THR A 72 8.60 9.67 -7.53
N LEU A 73 7.79 10.04 -8.53
CA LEU A 73 6.36 9.76 -8.57
C LEU A 73 6.14 8.37 -9.17
N ILE A 74 5.38 7.52 -8.47
CA ILE A 74 5.10 6.14 -8.88
C ILE A 74 3.60 5.90 -8.88
N ARG A 75 3.07 5.43 -10.00
CA ARG A 75 1.69 4.96 -10.12
C ARG A 75 1.60 3.47 -9.81
N ILE A 76 0.97 3.15 -8.70
CA ILE A 76 0.80 1.80 -8.20
C ILE A 76 -0.60 1.33 -8.52
N HIS A 77 -0.73 0.23 -9.26
CA HIS A 77 -1.99 -0.47 -9.43
C HIS A 77 -2.19 -1.48 -8.30
N ASN A 78 -3.24 -1.26 -7.51
CA ASN A 78 -3.64 -2.18 -6.47
C ASN A 78 -4.50 -3.31 -7.05
N VAL A 79 -3.96 -4.51 -7.11
CA VAL A 79 -4.63 -5.68 -7.69
C VAL A 79 -5.86 -6.10 -6.88
N ASN A 80 -5.87 -5.89 -5.55
CA ASN A 80 -7.02 -6.24 -4.71
C ASN A 80 -8.27 -5.40 -5.04
N THR A 81 -8.09 -4.14 -5.45
CA THR A 81 -9.19 -3.17 -5.64
C THR A 81 -9.32 -2.65 -7.07
N GLY A 82 -8.35 -2.92 -7.94
CA GLY A 82 -8.28 -2.37 -9.30
C GLY A 82 -7.99 -0.86 -9.34
N LYS A 83 -7.62 -0.24 -8.22
CA LYS A 83 -7.43 1.22 -8.14
C LYS A 83 -5.98 1.63 -8.36
N LEU A 84 -5.79 2.83 -8.90
CA LEU A 84 -4.49 3.47 -9.02
C LEU A 84 -4.24 4.38 -7.81
N ILE A 85 -3.03 4.30 -7.28
CA ILE A 85 -2.52 5.17 -6.22
C ILE A 85 -1.22 5.79 -6.72
N GLU A 86 -1.06 7.10 -6.51
CA GLU A 86 0.21 7.78 -6.74
C GLU A 86 1.00 7.83 -5.43
N ALA A 87 2.27 7.41 -5.48
CA ALA A 87 3.21 7.46 -4.38
C ALA A 87 4.36 8.42 -4.73
N GLU A 88 4.58 9.43 -3.89
CA GLU A 88 5.76 10.30 -4.00
C GLU A 88 6.84 9.81 -3.05
N VAL A 89 7.97 9.38 -3.61
CA VAL A 89 9.09 8.80 -2.88
C VAL A 89 10.28 9.76 -2.90
N PRO A 90 10.74 10.27 -1.73
CA PRO A 90 11.96 11.07 -1.64
C PRO A 90 13.15 10.27 -2.17
N THR A 91 13.82 10.82 -3.19
CA THR A 91 14.95 10.20 -3.88
C THR A 91 16.13 11.17 -4.07
N PRO A 92 16.53 11.94 -3.04
CA PRO A 92 17.65 12.86 -3.18
C PRO A 92 18.93 12.10 -3.55
N ASN A 93 19.74 12.71 -4.40
CA ASN A 93 21.00 12.12 -4.89
C ASN A 93 20.84 10.80 -5.67
N GLY A 94 19.66 10.51 -6.20
CA GLY A 94 19.45 9.35 -7.06
C GLY A 94 19.15 8.05 -6.32
N SER A 95 18.82 8.09 -5.03
CA SER A 95 18.49 6.92 -4.22
C SER A 95 17.37 7.22 -3.23
N VAL A 96 16.57 6.21 -2.86
CA VAL A 96 15.53 6.35 -1.84
C VAL A 96 16.13 6.89 -0.54
N SER A 97 15.46 7.88 0.05
CA SER A 97 15.76 8.36 1.40
C SER A 97 14.67 7.93 2.36
N TYR A 98 15.06 7.25 3.44
CA TYR A 98 14.18 6.92 4.57
C TYR A 98 14.31 7.92 5.72
N LEU A 99 15.34 8.77 5.70
CA LEU A 99 15.58 9.78 6.73
C LEU A 99 14.82 11.06 6.42
N GLY A 100 14.16 11.61 7.43
CA GLY A 100 13.38 12.85 7.35
C GLY A 100 12.79 13.23 8.71
N ASP A 101 11.94 14.25 8.71
CA ASP A 101 11.35 14.88 9.89
C ASP A 101 9.85 14.59 10.05
N ALA A 102 9.25 13.80 9.15
CA ALA A 102 7.86 13.39 9.27
C ALA A 102 7.70 12.34 10.38
N ALA A 103 6.61 12.45 11.14
CA ALA A 103 6.24 11.52 12.20
C ALA A 103 4.78 11.08 12.03
N ILE A 104 4.48 9.85 12.45
CA ILE A 104 3.12 9.28 12.46
C ILE A 104 2.85 8.61 13.81
N ASP A 105 1.62 8.68 14.29
CA ASP A 105 1.23 8.01 15.53
C ASP A 105 1.44 6.50 15.45
N GLY A 106 2.00 5.91 16.50
CA GLY A 106 2.29 4.48 16.60
C GLY A 106 3.67 4.05 16.11
N VAL A 107 4.49 4.96 15.55
CA VAL A 107 5.89 4.69 15.17
C VAL A 107 6.82 5.68 15.88
N PRO A 108 7.78 5.20 16.70
CA PRO A 108 8.75 6.09 17.35
C PRO A 108 9.70 6.78 16.36
N GLY A 109 10.03 8.05 16.63
CA GLY A 109 11.00 8.82 15.87
C GLY A 109 10.40 9.51 14.64
N SER A 110 11.25 9.79 13.64
CA SER A 110 10.87 10.43 12.38
C SER A 110 11.51 9.74 11.18
N ALA A 111 10.88 9.90 10.02
CA ALA A 111 11.31 9.33 8.74
C ALA A 111 10.98 10.27 7.58
N ALA A 112 11.44 9.93 6.38
CA ALA A 112 11.06 10.64 5.16
C ALA A 112 9.55 10.42 4.88
N PRO A 113 8.81 11.47 4.45
CA PRO A 113 7.40 11.32 4.11
C PRO A 113 7.23 10.54 2.80
N ILE A 114 6.29 9.59 2.78
CA ILE A 114 5.77 8.98 1.56
C ILE A 114 4.34 9.47 1.39
N ALA A 115 4.10 10.37 0.43
CA ALA A 115 2.75 10.83 0.14
C ALA A 115 2.03 9.80 -0.73
N LEU A 116 0.82 9.40 -0.32
CA LEU A 116 -0.03 8.46 -1.05
C LEU A 116 -1.34 9.16 -1.46
N THR A 117 -1.55 9.33 -2.75
CA THR A 117 -2.75 9.95 -3.32
C THR A 117 -3.64 8.89 -3.99
N PHE A 118 -4.84 8.68 -3.44
CA PHE A 118 -5.82 7.72 -3.96
C PHE A 118 -6.71 8.40 -5.00
N MET A 119 -6.45 8.13 -6.29
CA MET A 119 -7.06 8.86 -7.41
C MET A 119 -8.56 8.59 -7.58
N ASP A 120 -9.02 7.38 -7.25
CA ASP A 120 -10.43 6.99 -7.32
C ASP A 120 -10.80 6.06 -6.15
N ALA A 121 -10.93 6.64 -4.96
CA ALA A 121 -11.24 5.91 -3.73
C ALA A 121 -12.73 5.50 -3.63
N ALA A 122 -13.62 6.16 -4.37
CA ALA A 122 -15.06 5.94 -4.24
C ALA A 122 -15.46 4.56 -4.76
N GLY A 123 -16.30 3.87 -3.98
CA GLY A 123 -16.89 2.59 -4.40
C GLY A 123 -15.88 1.48 -4.71
N ALA A 124 -14.68 1.49 -4.12
CA ALA A 124 -13.61 0.54 -4.47
C ALA A 124 -13.99 -0.95 -4.35
N ARG A 125 -15.02 -1.28 -3.57
CA ARG A 125 -15.59 -2.64 -3.47
C ARG A 125 -17.03 -2.74 -3.97
N THR A 126 -17.79 -1.68 -3.83
CA THR A 126 -19.25 -1.66 -4.00
C THR A 126 -19.71 -0.98 -5.28
N GLY A 127 -18.79 -0.34 -6.02
CA GLY A 127 -19.09 0.47 -7.20
C GLY A 127 -19.77 1.81 -6.91
N GLN A 128 -20.17 2.08 -5.66
CA GLN A 128 -20.88 3.30 -5.28
C GLN A 128 -20.35 3.86 -3.96
N LEU A 129 -20.35 5.18 -3.84
CA LEU A 129 -19.99 5.88 -2.59
C LEU A 129 -20.97 5.53 -1.45
N PHE A 130 -22.27 5.43 -1.77
CA PHE A 130 -23.32 4.95 -0.87
C PHE A 130 -23.93 3.67 -1.45
N PRO A 131 -23.48 2.48 -1.03
CA PRO A 131 -23.96 1.20 -1.58
C PRO A 131 -25.47 0.99 -1.45
N THR A 132 -26.10 1.58 -0.43
CA THR A 132 -27.57 1.54 -0.22
C THR A 132 -28.28 2.74 -0.86
N GLY A 133 -27.54 3.67 -1.45
CA GLY A 133 -28.06 4.94 -1.98
C GLY A 133 -28.38 6.00 -0.91
N LYS A 134 -28.20 5.71 0.39
CA LYS A 134 -28.49 6.63 1.49
C LYS A 134 -27.22 7.01 2.28
N PRO A 135 -27.15 8.24 2.82
CA PRO A 135 -26.08 8.65 3.71
C PRO A 135 -26.22 8.09 5.13
N ASN A 136 -27.40 7.58 5.50
CA ASN A 136 -27.68 6.96 6.79
C ASN A 136 -28.58 5.73 6.64
N GLU A 137 -28.43 4.77 7.53
CA GLU A 137 -29.26 3.57 7.60
C GLU A 137 -29.41 3.15 9.07
N VAL A 138 -30.54 2.51 9.41
CA VAL A 138 -30.72 1.82 10.69
C VAL A 138 -30.46 0.34 10.45
N ILE A 139 -29.58 -0.26 11.24
CA ILE A 139 -29.27 -1.69 11.19
C ILE A 139 -29.77 -2.30 12.50
N ASP A 140 -30.71 -3.24 12.40
CA ASP A 140 -31.16 -4.04 13.53
C ASP A 140 -30.08 -5.10 13.83
N GLY A 141 -29.54 -5.06 15.06
CA GLY A 141 -28.43 -5.91 15.51
C GLY A 141 -28.82 -7.34 15.81
#